data_AF-A0A836RIM5-F1
#
_entry.id   AF-A0A836RIM5-F1
#
_cell.length_a   1.000
_cell.length_b   1.000
_cell.length_c   1.000
_cell.angle_alpha   90.00
_cell.angle_beta   90.00
_cell.angle_gamma   90.00
#
_symmetry.space_group_name_H-M   'P 1'
#
loop_
_entity.id
_entity.type
_entity.pdbx_description
1 polymer ?
#
loop_
_entity_poly.entity_id
_entity_poly.type
_entity_poly.pdbx_seq_one_letter_code
_entity_poly.pdbx_strand_id
1 'polypeptide(L)'
;MAYFNELAGGPQLGRWHLLDSNLDWGQDLDRLAAYLRQCPADEIGLAYFGTVPPAARGIRYRLPPATPMPGWYAISVNLVMGRPYAVRAPDGHLVPLGLDALGYFRFFEPIAHIGYSIDVYLLTDDDLARWRSAVRASTPPR
;
A
#
# COMPACT_ATOMS: atom_id res chain seq x y z
N MET A 1 -12.19 11.46 27.04
CA MET A 1 -12.26 10.13 26.41
C MET A 1 -12.85 10.33 25.01
N ALA A 2 -12.18 10.24 23.87
CA ALA A 2 -10.82 9.86 23.52
C ALA A 2 -10.29 10.93 22.54
N TYR A 3 -9.02 11.30 22.69
CA TYR A 3 -8.37 12.34 21.89
C TYR A 3 -7.85 11.67 20.61
N PHE A 4 -8.51 11.92 19.47
CA PHE A 4 -8.04 11.53 18.14
C PHE A 4 -6.83 12.40 17.76
N ASN A 5 -5.61 11.88 17.93
CA ASN A 5 -4.37 12.53 17.48
C ASN A 5 -3.22 11.51 17.31
N GLU A 6 -3.44 10.46 16.51
CA GLU A 6 -2.38 9.52 16.10
C GLU A 6 -2.24 9.36 14.58
N LEU A 7 -2.87 10.24 13.80
CA LEU A 7 -2.71 10.31 12.33
C LEU A 7 -1.46 11.09 11.88
N ALA A 8 -0.63 11.56 12.81
CA ALA A 8 0.57 12.33 12.53
C ALA A 8 1.78 11.80 13.32
N GLY A 9 2.08 10.52 13.10
CA GLY A 9 3.44 10.00 13.16
C GLY A 9 4.24 10.21 14.44
N GLY A 10 4.06 9.30 15.40
CA GLY A 10 4.93 9.13 16.57
C GLY A 10 6.37 8.71 16.22
N PRO A 11 7.28 8.70 17.24
CA PRO A 11 8.70 8.98 17.07
C PRO A 11 9.44 7.97 16.20
N GLN A 12 10.14 8.53 15.21
CA GLN A 12 11.01 7.87 14.26
C GLN A 12 12.37 7.49 14.90
N LEU A 13 13.03 6.48 14.30
CA LEU A 13 14.48 6.15 14.33
C LEU A 13 14.98 4.90 15.08
N GLY A 14 14.13 3.96 15.51
CA GLY A 14 14.61 2.73 16.18
C GLY A 14 14.75 1.43 15.35
N ARG A 15 14.41 1.42 14.04
CA ARG A 15 13.88 0.18 13.41
C ARG A 15 14.73 -0.52 12.35
N TRP A 16 15.91 -0.02 12.00
CA TRP A 16 16.70 -0.60 10.90
C TRP A 16 17.22 -2.03 11.19
N HIS A 17 17.29 -2.44 12.46
CA HIS A 17 17.78 -3.77 12.85
C HIS A 17 16.71 -4.89 12.85
N LEU A 18 15.42 -4.58 12.70
CA LEU A 18 14.33 -5.57 12.64
C LEU A 18 13.81 -5.80 11.20
N LEU A 19 14.53 -5.29 10.19
CA LEU A 19 14.05 -5.31 8.81
C LEU A 19 14.02 -6.70 8.18
N ASP A 20 14.91 -7.60 8.58
CA ASP A 20 15.14 -8.85 7.85
C ASP A 20 14.07 -9.92 8.13
N SER A 21 13.51 -9.97 9.35
CA SER A 21 12.59 -11.06 9.75
C SER A 21 11.17 -10.95 9.18
N ASN A 22 10.79 -9.82 8.57
CA ASN A 22 9.45 -9.60 8.02
C ASN A 22 9.48 -9.12 6.56
N LEU A 23 10.61 -9.32 5.88
CA LEU A 23 10.82 -8.91 4.50
C LEU A 23 10.55 -10.08 3.57
N ASP A 24 9.61 -9.92 2.64
CA ASP A 24 9.33 -10.98 1.68
C ASP A 24 10.46 -11.06 0.64
N TRP A 25 11.01 -12.26 0.49
CA TRP A 25 12.05 -12.61 -0.47
C TRP A 25 11.46 -12.98 -1.85
N GLY A 26 10.17 -12.69 -2.08
CA GLY A 26 9.50 -12.76 -3.37
C GLY A 26 8.45 -13.84 -3.50
N GLN A 27 8.09 -14.55 -2.44
CA GLN A 27 7.13 -15.65 -2.51
C GLN A 27 5.70 -15.14 -2.71
N ASP A 28 5.28 -14.09 -2.00
CA ASP A 28 3.95 -13.51 -2.20
C ASP A 28 3.91 -12.67 -3.46
N LEU A 29 5.05 -12.13 -3.90
CA LEU A 29 5.17 -11.48 -5.21
C LEU A 29 4.93 -12.46 -6.37
N ASP A 30 5.38 -13.71 -6.27
CA ASP A 30 5.06 -14.76 -7.24
C ASP A 30 3.58 -15.11 -7.27
N ARG A 31 2.97 -15.20 -6.08
CA ARG A 31 1.52 -15.41 -5.96
C ARG A 31 0.75 -14.23 -6.56
N LEU A 32 1.23 -13.00 -6.36
CA LEU A 32 0.65 -11.80 -6.93
C LEU A 32 0.74 -11.82 -8.45
N ALA A 33 1.91 -12.13 -9.02
CA ALA A 33 2.06 -12.28 -10.47
C ALA A 33 1.09 -13.34 -11.02
N ALA A 34 0.92 -14.47 -10.33
CA ALA A 34 -0.04 -15.50 -10.73
C ALA A 34 -1.50 -15.02 -10.66
N TYR A 35 -1.87 -14.27 -9.62
CA TYR A 35 -3.19 -13.67 -9.45
C TYR A 35 -3.48 -12.64 -10.56
N LEU A 36 -2.53 -11.75 -10.85
CA LEU A 36 -2.70 -10.67 -11.84
C LEU A 36 -2.86 -11.18 -13.27
N ARG A 37 -2.40 -12.39 -13.61
CA ARG A 37 -2.66 -13.01 -14.92
C ARG A 37 -4.16 -13.27 -15.18
N GLN A 38 -4.98 -13.30 -14.14
CA GLN A 38 -6.43 -13.50 -14.22
C GLN A 38 -7.18 -12.17 -14.05
N CYS A 39 -6.47 -11.08 -13.77
CA CYS A 39 -7.04 -9.77 -13.53
C CYS A 39 -7.19 -9.01 -14.87
N PRO A 40 -8.28 -8.25 -15.07
CA PRO A 40 -8.45 -7.44 -16.28
C PRO A 40 -7.51 -6.22 -16.36
N ALA A 41 -6.76 -5.91 -15.30
CA ALA A 41 -5.91 -4.73 -15.24
C ALA A 41 -4.57 -4.94 -15.96
N ASP A 42 -4.28 -4.07 -16.93
CA ASP A 42 -2.99 -4.05 -17.63
C ASP A 42 -1.83 -3.53 -16.77
N GLU A 43 -2.12 -2.57 -15.88
CA GLU A 43 -1.18 -1.95 -14.94
C GLU A 43 -1.91 -1.65 -13.62
N ILE A 44 -1.24 -1.94 -12.49
CA ILE A 44 -1.78 -1.71 -11.15
C ILE A 44 -0.94 -0.70 -10.35
N GLY A 45 -1.51 -0.10 -9.31
CA GLY A 45 -0.72 0.57 -8.27
C GLY A 45 -0.09 -0.47 -7.33
N LEU A 46 1.24 -0.52 -7.23
CA LEU A 46 1.93 -1.49 -6.38
C LEU A 46 2.94 -0.81 -5.47
N ALA A 47 2.82 -1.09 -4.18
CA ALA A 47 3.85 -0.79 -3.19
C ALA A 47 4.17 -2.08 -2.42
N TYR A 48 5.34 -2.63 -2.68
CA TYR A 48 5.77 -3.94 -2.19
C TYR A 48 6.85 -3.79 -1.11
N PHE A 49 6.59 -4.40 0.05
CA PHE A 49 7.54 -4.52 1.15
C PHE A 49 8.40 -5.77 0.93
N GLY A 50 9.41 -5.64 0.08
CA GLY A 50 10.31 -6.74 -0.28
C GLY A 50 11.50 -6.27 -1.12
N THR A 51 12.49 -7.15 -1.25
CA THR A 51 13.73 -6.82 -1.98
C THR A 51 13.62 -7.09 -3.48
N VAL A 52 12.83 -8.09 -3.86
CA VAL A 52 12.66 -8.53 -5.24
C VAL A 52 11.93 -7.48 -6.06
N PRO A 53 12.48 -7.05 -7.21
CA PRO A 53 11.78 -6.15 -8.12
C PRO A 53 10.48 -6.78 -8.66
N PRO A 54 9.31 -6.13 -8.52
CA PRO A 54 8.07 -6.60 -9.13
C PRO A 54 8.17 -6.80 -10.66
N ALA A 55 8.89 -5.90 -11.34
CA ALA A 55 9.15 -6.01 -12.77
C ALA A 55 9.88 -7.31 -13.16
N ALA A 56 10.71 -7.87 -12.28
CA ALA A 56 11.38 -9.16 -12.51
C ALA A 56 10.41 -10.35 -12.54
N ARG A 57 9.19 -10.18 -12.04
CA ARG A 57 8.09 -11.17 -12.11
C ARG A 57 7.07 -10.84 -13.21
N GLY A 58 7.39 -9.91 -14.11
CA GLY A 58 6.53 -9.51 -15.23
C GLY A 58 5.34 -8.63 -14.80
N ILE A 59 5.34 -8.10 -13.58
CA ILE A 59 4.27 -7.23 -13.09
C ILE A 59 4.49 -5.83 -13.64
N ARG A 60 3.52 -5.33 -14.43
CA ARG A 60 3.44 -3.93 -14.85
C ARG A 60 2.73 -3.13 -13.76
N TYR A 61 3.40 -2.08 -13.26
CA TYR A 61 2.87 -1.30 -12.15
C TYR A 61 3.32 0.15 -12.20
N ARG A 62 2.62 0.97 -11.41
CA ARG A 62 3.02 2.32 -10.99
C ARG A 62 3.04 2.39 -9.47
N LEU A 63 3.70 3.40 -8.90
CA LEU A 63 3.57 3.65 -7.47
C LEU A 63 2.17 4.17 -7.14
N PRO A 64 1.58 3.78 -6.00
CA PRO A 64 0.30 4.33 -5.57
C PRO A 64 0.39 5.84 -5.34
N PRO A 65 -0.66 6.60 -5.67
CA PRO A 65 -0.72 8.03 -5.42
C PRO A 65 -0.78 8.34 -3.92
N ALA A 66 -0.43 9.57 -3.55
CA ALA A 66 -0.54 10.05 -2.17
C ALA A 66 -2.00 10.20 -1.69
N THR A 67 -2.96 10.24 -2.61
CA THR A 67 -4.40 10.30 -2.33
C THR A 67 -5.14 9.24 -3.14
N PRO A 68 -6.25 8.66 -2.63
CA PRO A 68 -6.99 7.62 -3.34
C PRO A 68 -7.42 8.05 -4.75
N MET A 69 -7.12 7.20 -5.74
CA MET A 69 -7.60 7.32 -7.12
C MET A 69 -8.28 6.00 -7.53
N PRO A 70 -9.20 6.02 -8.51
CA PRO A 70 -9.78 4.78 -9.01
C PRO A 70 -8.72 3.86 -9.61
N GLY A 71 -8.92 2.55 -9.46
CA GLY A 71 -8.09 1.53 -10.09
C GLY A 71 -7.75 0.34 -9.20
N TRP A 72 -6.93 -0.53 -9.77
CA TRP A 72 -6.42 -1.73 -9.10
C TRP A 72 -5.15 -1.42 -8.33
N TYR A 73 -5.07 -1.92 -7.10
CA TYR A 73 -3.92 -1.75 -6.23
C TYR A 73 -3.53 -3.08 -5.59
N ALA A 74 -2.23 -3.30 -5.40
CA ALA A 74 -1.71 -4.36 -4.55
C ALA A 74 -0.70 -3.73 -3.58
N ILE A 75 -1.01 -3.70 -2.29
CA ILE A 75 -0.24 -2.97 -1.29
C ILE A 75 0.19 -3.95 -0.21
N SER A 76 1.47 -3.94 0.15
CA SER A 76 1.93 -4.74 1.28
C SER A 76 1.29 -4.30 2.59
N VAL A 77 0.83 -5.26 3.39
CA VAL A 77 0.15 -5.03 4.69
C VAL A 77 1.01 -4.16 5.62
N ASN A 78 2.34 -4.35 5.60
CA ASN A 78 3.29 -3.50 6.33
C ASN A 78 3.08 -2.00 6.04
N LEU A 79 2.87 -1.64 4.78
CA LEU A 79 2.70 -0.26 4.32
C LEU A 79 1.28 0.25 4.60
N VAL A 80 0.26 -0.62 4.51
CA VAL A 80 -1.12 -0.31 4.93
C VAL A 80 -1.18 0.00 6.42
N MET A 81 -0.39 -0.72 7.23
CA MET A 81 -0.19 -0.47 8.67
C MET A 81 0.73 0.73 8.96
N GLY A 82 1.10 1.48 7.92
CA GLY A 82 1.82 2.73 8.01
C GLY A 82 3.33 2.61 8.22
N ARG A 83 3.94 1.43 8.10
CA ARG A 83 5.39 1.27 8.27
C ARG A 83 6.15 2.05 7.17
N PRO A 84 7.10 2.95 7.52
CA PRO A 84 7.93 3.61 6.52
C PRO A 84 8.86 2.59 5.86
N TYR A 85 9.05 2.72 4.55
CA TYR A 85 9.91 1.82 3.76
C TYR A 85 10.30 2.46 2.43
N ALA A 86 11.43 2.05 1.85
CA ALA A 86 11.82 2.44 0.50
C ALA A 86 11.32 1.39 -0.51
N VAL A 87 10.25 1.71 -1.25
CA VAL A 87 9.67 0.81 -2.26
C VAL A 87 10.37 0.98 -3.59
N ARG A 88 10.37 -0.05 -4.42
CA ARG A 88 10.99 0.02 -5.75
C ARG A 88 10.02 0.57 -6.78
N ALA A 89 10.39 1.65 -7.45
CA ALA A 89 9.69 2.19 -8.61
C ALA A 89 9.90 1.31 -9.87
N PRO A 90 9.05 1.42 -10.91
CA PRO A 90 9.12 0.57 -12.10
C PRO A 90 10.44 0.65 -12.88
N ASP A 91 11.11 1.79 -12.85
CA ASP A 91 12.43 2.04 -13.44
C ASP A 91 13.59 1.53 -12.55
N GLY A 92 13.29 0.94 -11.39
CA GLY A 92 14.24 0.30 -10.50
C GLY A 92 14.76 1.16 -9.34
N HIS A 93 14.55 2.48 -9.33
CA HIS A 93 15.00 3.31 -8.21
C HIS A 93 14.16 3.09 -6.95
N LEU A 94 14.75 3.39 -5.79
CA LEU A 94 14.05 3.28 -4.51
C LEU A 94 13.39 4.61 -4.15
N VAL A 95 12.10 4.57 -3.86
CA VAL A 95 11.30 5.72 -3.43
C VAL A 95 10.96 5.57 -1.94
N PRO A 96 11.40 6.51 -1.09
CA PRO A 96 11.06 6.48 0.33
C PRO A 96 9.59 6.82 0.53
N LEU A 97 8.86 5.91 1.19
CA LEU A 97 7.54 6.17 1.74
C LEU A 97 7.67 6.53 3.22
N GLY A 98 7.08 7.66 3.58
CA GLY A 98 7.00 8.12 4.96
C GLY A 98 6.09 7.24 5.82
N LEU A 99 6.11 7.52 7.12
CA LEU A 99 5.20 6.93 8.09
C LEU A 99 3.75 7.23 7.67
N ASP A 100 2.92 6.18 7.64
CA ASP A 100 1.50 6.22 7.27
C ASP A 100 1.17 6.72 5.84
N ALA A 101 2.15 6.78 4.94
CA ALA A 101 1.97 7.31 3.58
C ALA A 101 0.87 6.60 2.77
N LEU A 102 0.63 5.31 3.02
CA LEU A 102 -0.41 4.50 2.38
C LEU A 102 -1.49 4.05 3.38
N GLY A 103 -1.55 4.68 4.55
CA GLY A 103 -2.49 4.34 5.62
C GLY A 103 -3.96 4.51 5.24
N TYR A 104 -4.26 5.31 4.20
CA TYR A 104 -5.61 5.50 3.69
C TYR A 104 -6.24 4.22 3.13
N PHE A 105 -5.43 3.22 2.75
CA PHE A 105 -5.95 1.92 2.28
C PHE A 105 -6.73 1.18 3.36
N ARG A 106 -6.52 1.49 4.66
CA ARG A 106 -7.29 0.94 5.79
C ARG A 106 -8.78 1.30 5.76
N PHE A 107 -9.17 2.30 4.98
CA PHE A 107 -10.59 2.65 4.80
C PHE A 107 -11.30 1.70 3.81
N PHE A 108 -10.56 1.07 2.91
CA PHE A 108 -11.11 0.24 1.84
C PHE A 108 -11.00 -1.23 2.19
N GLU A 109 -12.00 -2.01 1.82
CA GLU A 109 -11.96 -3.47 1.98
C GLU A 109 -11.14 -4.09 0.85
N PRO A 110 -10.14 -4.94 1.14
CA PRO A 110 -9.42 -5.67 0.10
C PRO A 110 -10.33 -6.71 -0.56
N ILE A 111 -10.20 -6.85 -1.87
CA ILE A 111 -10.91 -7.86 -2.67
C ILE A 111 -10.18 -9.21 -2.71
N ALA A 112 -8.90 -9.22 -2.34
CA ALA A 112 -8.12 -10.43 -2.14
C ALA A 112 -6.94 -10.18 -1.19
N HIS A 113 -6.54 -11.24 -0.50
CA HIS A 113 -5.31 -11.28 0.29
C HIS A 113 -4.37 -12.31 -0.35
N ILE A 114 -3.19 -11.87 -0.76
CA ILE A 114 -2.21 -12.68 -1.48
C ILE A 114 -1.10 -13.10 -0.53
N GLY A 115 -1.02 -14.41 -0.29
CA GLY A 115 -0.07 -14.97 0.66
C GLY A 115 -0.38 -14.50 2.07
N TYR A 116 0.61 -13.89 2.73
CA TYR A 116 0.46 -13.33 4.08
C TYR A 116 0.69 -11.81 4.14
N SER A 117 1.08 -11.19 3.02
CA SER A 117 1.73 -9.88 3.07
C SER A 117 1.22 -8.85 2.08
N ILE A 118 0.30 -9.19 1.16
CA ILE A 118 -0.17 -8.26 0.12
C ILE A 118 -1.69 -8.25 0.06
N ASP A 119 -2.29 -7.08 0.25
CA ASP A 119 -3.72 -6.85 0.04
C ASP A 119 -3.96 -6.28 -1.37
N VAL A 120 -4.97 -6.81 -2.06
CA VAL A 120 -5.40 -6.32 -3.37
C VAL A 120 -6.70 -5.55 -3.21
N TYR A 121 -6.77 -4.37 -3.82
CA TYR A 121 -7.92 -3.48 -3.79
C TYR A 121 -8.39 -3.15 -5.21
N LEU A 122 -9.70 -2.95 -5.35
CA LEU A 122 -10.30 -2.30 -6.49
C LEU A 122 -11.03 -1.07 -5.96
N LEU A 123 -10.51 0.12 -6.27
CA LEU A 123 -11.11 1.38 -5.86
C LEU A 123 -11.98 1.94 -6.99
N THR A 124 -13.25 2.18 -6.68
CA THR A 124 -14.23 2.82 -7.56
C THR A 124 -14.45 4.28 -7.17
N ASP A 125 -15.09 5.06 -8.06
CA ASP A 125 -15.47 6.45 -7.75
C ASP A 125 -16.38 6.55 -6.52
N ASP A 126 -17.24 5.56 -6.30
CA ASP A 126 -18.12 5.48 -5.14
C ASP A 126 -17.32 5.26 -3.84
N ASP A 127 -16.30 4.41 -3.87
CA ASP A 127 -15.41 4.20 -2.72
C ASP A 127 -14.71 5.50 -2.33
N LEU A 128 -14.23 6.23 -3.33
CA LEU A 128 -13.60 7.53 -3.15
C LEU A 128 -14.58 8.58 -2.62
N ALA A 129 -15.82 8.58 -3.08
CA ALA A 129 -16.86 9.48 -2.57
C ALA A 129 -17.16 9.22 -1.08
N ARG A 130 -17.21 7.95 -0.68
CA ARG A 130 -17.35 7.55 0.73
C ARG A 130 -16.15 7.98 1.57
N TRP A 131 -14.94 7.75 1.07
CA TRP A 131 -13.70 8.18 1.74
C TRP A 131 -13.64 9.70 1.93
N ARG A 132 -13.93 10.48 0.88
CA ARG A 132 -13.95 11.95 0.94
C ARG A 132 -14.97 12.47 1.95
N SER A 133 -16.15 11.85 1.99
CA SER A 133 -17.20 12.19 2.95
C SER A 133 -16.75 11.90 4.39
N ALA A 134 -16.13 10.75 4.64
CA ALA A 134 -15.60 10.39 5.95
C ALA A 134 -14.50 11.36 6.43
N VAL A 135 -13.53 11.67 5.56
CA VAL A 135 -12.44 12.62 5.89
C VAL A 135 -12.99 14.01 6.22
N ARG A 136 -14.00 14.48 5.47
CA ARG A 136 -14.66 15.77 5.75
C ARG A 136 -15.39 15.77 7.09
N ALA A 137 -16.06 14.67 7.44
CA ALA A 137 -16.76 14.54 8.72
C ALA A 137 -15.81 14.50 9.93
N SER A 138 -14.60 13.96 9.76
CA SER A 138 -13.58 13.87 10.82
C SER A 138 -12.72 15.14 10.97
N THR A 139 -12.81 16.10 10.04
CA THR A 139 -12.07 17.36 10.11
C THR A 139 -12.98 18.46 10.68
N PRO A 140 -12.78 18.95 11.91
CA PRO A 140 -13.64 20.00 12.48
C PRO A 140 -13.57 21.29 11.64
N PRO A 141 -14.68 22.05 11.52
CA PRO A 141 -14.63 23.36 10.90
C PRO A 141 -13.67 24.27 11.69
N ARG A 142 -12.84 25.03 10.95
CA ARG A 142 -11.94 26.04 11.51
C ARG A 142 -12.70 27.21 12.11
#